data_AF-J8LNF7-F1
#
_entry.id   AF-J8LNF7-F1
#
_cell.length_a   1.000
_cell.length_b   1.000
_cell.length_c   1.000
_cell.angle_alpha   90.00
_cell.angle_beta   90.00
_cell.angle_gamma   90.00
#
_symmetry.space_group_name_H-M   'P 1'
#
loop_
_entity.id
_entity.type
_entity.pdbx_description
1 polymer ?
#
loop_
_entity_poly.entity_id
_entity_poly.type
_entity_poly.pdbx_seq_one_letter_code
_entity_poly.pdbx_strand_id
1 'polypeptide(L)'
;MEFLNDDELDLDLPVAAEISKELFATEIENYRECQNNETDVADFDVDKFLMQKNLHYLPLDSLIRDLSGLSQKMVQTLLEQIRSNYDDFLSFSTTYTDEENETLLDLERTQSDLQIFMAQLSHLVQEDITNIQEIIKDVIEYLRKLDEIYGSLRNHSQLTEALSVGKKLSKSLHEMCGIEPLEEEICSGLIEQLYSLVTASRRILESFTDSDSPYTHHLRNDYQDLLQEFQISLKILTEKCLESPSCFQTLSLTLVLMLKTT
;
A
#
# COMPACT_ATOMS: atom_id res chain seq x y z
N MET A 1 -103.84 -9.12 75.72
CA MET A 1 -102.61 -9.47 76.46
C MET A 1 -101.72 -10.19 75.47
N GLU A 2 -100.46 -9.86 75.24
CA GLU A 2 -99.58 -8.74 75.57
C GLU A 2 -98.21 -9.21 75.04
N PHE A 3 -97.48 -8.38 74.28
CA PHE A 3 -96.01 -8.44 74.04
C PHE A 3 -95.48 -9.74 73.35
N LEU A 4 -94.92 -9.77 72.13
CA LEU A 4 -94.02 -8.86 71.41
C LEU A 4 -94.11 -9.15 69.90
N ASN A 5 -93.74 -8.14 69.10
CA ASN A 5 -93.72 -8.13 67.64
C ASN A 5 -92.82 -9.21 67.03
N ASP A 6 -93.38 -9.97 66.08
CA ASP A 6 -92.67 -10.45 64.91
C ASP A 6 -92.31 -9.23 64.05
N ASP A 7 -91.02 -8.93 63.89
CA ASP A 7 -90.38 -8.40 62.67
C ASP A 7 -88.90 -8.05 62.98
N GLU A 8 -88.00 -8.55 62.12
CA GLU A 8 -86.56 -8.23 62.00
C GLU A 8 -85.56 -8.82 63.01
N LEU A 9 -85.18 -10.09 62.80
CA LEU A 9 -83.81 -10.56 63.04
C LEU A 9 -83.46 -11.62 62.00
N ASP A 10 -83.02 -11.14 60.85
CA ASP A 10 -82.44 -11.95 59.78
C ASP A 10 -81.10 -12.51 60.29
N LEU A 11 -81.15 -13.75 60.78
CA LEU A 11 -80.01 -14.50 61.30
C LEU A 11 -79.50 -15.49 60.23
N ASP A 12 -79.20 -14.96 59.05
CA ASP A 12 -78.39 -15.68 58.07
C ASP A 12 -76.94 -15.72 58.57
N LEU A 13 -76.50 -16.91 58.99
CA LEU A 13 -75.09 -17.18 59.31
C LEU A 13 -74.22 -16.88 58.09
N PRO A 14 -73.13 -16.09 58.21
CA PRO A 14 -72.23 -15.87 57.08
C PRO A 14 -71.63 -17.21 56.63
N VAL A 15 -71.94 -17.63 55.41
CA VAL A 15 -71.32 -18.80 54.79
C VAL A 15 -69.82 -18.54 54.70
N ALA A 16 -69.03 -19.32 55.43
CA ALA A 16 -67.58 -19.27 55.33
C ALA A 16 -67.18 -19.60 53.89
N ALA A 17 -66.62 -18.62 53.18
CA ALA A 17 -66.10 -18.83 51.84
C ALA A 17 -64.89 -19.78 51.94
N GLU A 18 -64.95 -20.94 51.30
CA GLU A 18 -63.81 -21.85 51.19
C GLU A 18 -62.65 -21.10 50.51
N ILE A 19 -61.51 -21.02 51.21
CA ILE A 19 -60.34 -20.30 50.70
C ILE A 19 -59.67 -21.16 49.62
N SER A 20 -59.79 -20.73 48.37
CA SER A 20 -59.06 -21.30 47.24
C SER A 20 -57.77 -20.52 46.97
N LYS A 21 -56.82 -21.15 46.25
CA LYS A 21 -55.60 -20.48 45.76
C LYS A 21 -55.91 -19.25 44.91
N GLU A 22 -57.06 -19.25 44.23
CA GLU A 22 -57.55 -18.10 43.47
C GLU A 22 -57.95 -16.93 44.37
N LEU A 23 -58.56 -17.18 45.53
CA LEU A 23 -58.97 -16.13 46.47
C LEU A 23 -57.75 -15.36 47.01
N PHE A 24 -56.66 -16.08 47.34
CA PHE A 24 -55.39 -15.47 47.71
C PHE A 24 -54.75 -14.70 46.55
N ALA A 25 -54.81 -15.26 45.34
CA ALA A 25 -54.26 -14.59 44.16
C ALA A 25 -55.01 -13.27 43.87
N THR A 26 -56.34 -13.28 43.89
CA THR A 26 -57.15 -12.07 43.68
C THR A 26 -56.94 -11.02 44.76
N GLU A 27 -56.79 -11.41 46.03
CA GLU A 27 -56.59 -10.42 47.08
C GLU A 27 -55.18 -9.84 47.09
N ILE A 28 -54.17 -10.62 46.70
CA ILE A 28 -52.81 -10.13 46.47
C ILE A 28 -52.77 -9.20 45.24
N GLU A 29 -53.57 -9.49 44.20
CA GLU A 29 -53.76 -8.59 43.05
C GLU A 29 -54.43 -7.28 43.46
N ASN A 30 -55.52 -7.33 44.23
CA ASN A 30 -56.18 -6.14 44.80
C ASN A 30 -55.21 -5.34 45.69
N TYR A 31 -54.38 -6.00 46.50
CA TYR A 31 -53.35 -5.34 47.31
C TYR A 31 -52.26 -4.67 46.45
N ARG A 32 -51.84 -5.30 45.34
CA ARG A 32 -50.89 -4.72 44.38
C ARG A 32 -51.50 -3.55 43.61
N GLU A 33 -52.78 -3.61 43.26
CA GLU A 33 -53.48 -2.51 42.61
C GLU A 33 -53.63 -1.30 43.55
N CYS A 34 -53.86 -1.53 44.84
CA CYS A 34 -53.85 -0.46 45.85
C CYS A 34 -52.45 0.12 46.12
N GLN A 35 -51.36 -0.65 45.99
CA GLN A 35 -49.98 -0.17 46.13
C GLN A 35 -49.53 0.80 45.03
N ASN A 36 -50.22 0.86 43.89
CA ASN A 36 -49.91 1.84 42.84
C ASN A 36 -50.26 3.29 43.25
N ASN A 37 -51.02 3.48 44.33
CA ASN A 37 -51.38 4.79 44.87
C ASN A 37 -50.67 5.01 46.23
N GLU A 38 -49.40 5.40 46.12
CA GLU A 38 -48.56 6.05 47.15
C GLU A 38 -48.30 5.34 48.49
N THR A 39 -47.02 4.95 48.66
CA THR A 39 -46.23 4.94 49.90
C THR A 39 -46.90 4.39 51.16
N ASP A 40 -47.05 3.07 51.22
CA ASP A 40 -46.72 2.32 52.43
C ASP A 40 -46.40 0.87 52.05
N VAL A 41 -45.17 0.44 52.34
CA VAL A 41 -44.71 -0.95 52.21
C VAL A 41 -45.28 -1.72 53.41
N ALA A 42 -46.61 -1.85 53.45
CA ALA A 42 -47.27 -2.77 54.34
C ALA A 42 -47.25 -4.14 53.67
N ASP A 43 -46.39 -5.03 54.17
CA ASP A 43 -46.40 -6.45 53.82
C ASP A 43 -47.85 -6.98 53.94
N PHE A 44 -48.22 -7.89 53.03
CA PHE A 44 -49.54 -8.50 53.01
C PHE A 44 -49.83 -9.15 54.37
N ASP A 45 -50.72 -8.52 55.15
CA ASP A 45 -51.09 -8.96 56.49
C ASP A 45 -52.07 -10.13 56.38
N VAL A 46 -51.47 -11.33 56.34
CA VAL A 46 -52.18 -12.60 56.29
C VAL A 46 -53.14 -12.75 57.47
N ASP A 47 -52.81 -12.23 58.65
CA ASP A 47 -53.61 -12.39 59.86
C ASP A 47 -54.91 -11.58 59.75
N LYS A 48 -54.82 -10.33 59.25
CA LYS A 48 -56.01 -9.51 58.98
C LYS A 48 -56.91 -10.10 57.89
N PHE A 49 -56.32 -10.67 56.84
CA PHE A 49 -57.05 -11.34 55.76
C PHE A 49 -57.80 -12.58 56.25
N LEU A 50 -57.14 -13.42 57.06
CA LEU A 50 -57.74 -14.63 57.64
C LEU A 50 -58.84 -14.27 58.65
N MET A 51 -58.68 -13.21 59.44
CA MET A 51 -59.73 -12.72 60.35
C MET A 51 -60.95 -12.16 59.61
N GLN A 52 -60.75 -11.39 58.53
CA GLN A 52 -61.86 -10.81 57.74
C GLN A 52 -62.75 -11.87 57.08
N LYS A 53 -62.20 -13.05 56.75
CA LYS A 53 -62.98 -14.17 56.19
C LYS A 53 -63.53 -15.12 57.27
N ASN A 54 -63.68 -14.62 58.51
CA ASN A 54 -64.45 -15.25 59.59
C ASN A 54 -63.94 -16.63 60.03
N LEU A 55 -62.61 -16.80 60.12
CA LEU A 55 -61.96 -18.02 60.65
C LEU A 55 -61.95 -18.12 62.19
N HIS A 56 -62.91 -17.53 62.90
CA HIS A 56 -63.00 -17.67 64.37
C HIS A 56 -63.18 -19.12 64.86
N TYR A 57 -63.40 -20.08 63.95
CA TYR A 57 -63.69 -21.49 64.29
C TYR A 57 -62.81 -22.54 63.58
N LEU A 58 -61.74 -22.17 62.89
CA LEU A 58 -60.73 -23.12 62.41
C LEU A 58 -59.54 -23.09 63.39
N PRO A 59 -58.96 -24.22 63.81
CA PRO A 59 -57.82 -24.19 64.73
C PRO A 59 -56.62 -23.55 64.03
N LEU A 60 -56.38 -22.26 64.31
CA LEU A 60 -55.23 -21.50 63.80
C LEU A 60 -53.91 -22.24 64.03
N ASP A 61 -53.82 -23.02 65.11
CA ASP A 61 -52.67 -23.86 65.43
C ASP A 61 -52.30 -24.86 64.32
N SER A 62 -53.28 -25.45 63.61
CA SER A 62 -52.96 -26.39 62.51
C SER A 62 -52.42 -25.65 61.29
N LEU A 63 -52.97 -24.46 60.99
CA LEU A 63 -52.51 -23.64 59.87
C LEU A 63 -51.11 -23.07 60.15
N ILE A 64 -50.85 -22.60 61.38
CA ILE A 64 -49.53 -22.13 61.81
C ILE A 64 -48.52 -23.27 61.73
N ARG A 65 -48.89 -24.50 62.13
CA ARG A 65 -48.02 -25.67 62.01
C ARG A 65 -47.72 -26.03 60.56
N ASP A 66 -48.71 -25.94 59.67
CA ASP A 66 -48.50 -26.27 58.26
C ASP A 66 -47.71 -25.17 57.53
N LEU A 67 -47.93 -23.90 57.87
CA LEU A 67 -47.17 -22.76 57.35
C LEU A 67 -45.72 -22.77 57.83
N SER A 68 -45.48 -23.04 59.12
CA SER A 68 -44.13 -23.18 59.68
C SER A 68 -43.41 -24.39 59.10
N GLY A 69 -44.10 -25.51 58.91
CA GLY A 69 -43.56 -26.70 58.23
C GLY A 69 -43.21 -26.43 56.76
N LEU A 70 -44.05 -25.66 56.04
CA LEU A 70 -43.78 -25.26 54.66
C LEU A 70 -42.62 -24.27 54.57
N SER A 71 -42.57 -23.27 55.45
CA SER A 71 -41.47 -22.30 55.54
C SER A 71 -40.14 -23.00 55.80
N GLN A 72 -40.11 -23.94 56.75
CA GLN A 72 -38.90 -24.69 57.06
C GLN A 72 -38.44 -25.56 55.88
N LYS A 73 -39.37 -26.22 55.18
CA LYS A 73 -39.06 -26.98 53.95
C LYS A 73 -38.59 -26.09 52.81
N MET A 74 -39.19 -24.90 52.65
CA MET A 74 -38.79 -23.94 51.64
C MET A 74 -37.35 -23.48 51.90
N VAL A 75 -37.03 -23.06 53.12
CA VAL A 75 -35.66 -22.65 53.50
C VAL A 75 -34.67 -23.78 53.27
N GLN A 76 -34.99 -25.02 53.67
CA GLN A 76 -34.11 -26.17 53.42
C GLN A 76 -33.90 -26.43 51.93
N THR A 77 -34.96 -26.43 51.13
CA THR A 77 -34.88 -26.69 49.68
C THR A 77 -34.08 -25.60 48.97
N LEU A 78 -34.26 -24.34 49.36
CA LEU A 78 -33.55 -23.21 48.78
C LEU A 78 -32.06 -23.24 49.16
N LEU A 79 -31.73 -23.59 50.41
CA LEU A 79 -30.35 -23.80 50.84
C LEU A 79 -29.70 -24.98 50.10
N GLU A 80 -30.43 -26.08 49.89
CA GLU A 80 -29.93 -27.23 49.14
C GLU A 80 -29.66 -26.87 47.67
N GLN A 81 -30.56 -26.12 47.03
CA GLN A 81 -30.39 -25.63 45.65
C GLN A 81 -29.28 -24.60 45.50
N ILE A 82 -29.17 -23.66 46.46
CA ILE A 82 -28.06 -22.71 46.46
C ILE A 82 -26.76 -23.49 46.64
N ARG A 83 -26.71 -24.43 47.59
CA ARG A 83 -25.50 -25.23 47.83
C ARG A 83 -25.13 -26.10 46.63
N SER A 84 -26.09 -26.69 45.91
CA SER A 84 -25.80 -27.47 44.71
C SER A 84 -25.29 -26.60 43.56
N ASN A 85 -25.84 -25.41 43.40
CA ASN A 85 -25.52 -24.53 42.27
C ASN A 85 -24.32 -23.60 42.56
N TYR A 86 -23.95 -23.43 43.83
CA TYR A 86 -22.87 -22.55 44.24
C TYR A 86 -21.52 -23.11 43.82
N ASP A 87 -21.30 -24.43 43.92
CA ASP A 87 -20.06 -25.05 43.44
C ASP A 87 -19.92 -24.95 41.91
N ASP A 88 -21.02 -25.13 41.17
CA ASP A 88 -21.05 -24.93 39.72
C ASP A 88 -20.75 -23.48 39.36
N PHE A 89 -21.35 -22.51 40.05
CA PHE A 89 -21.09 -21.09 39.85
C PHE A 89 -19.65 -20.70 40.22
N LEU A 90 -19.10 -21.27 41.28
CA LEU A 90 -17.72 -21.04 41.70
C LEU A 90 -16.76 -21.58 40.63
N SER A 91 -16.99 -22.80 40.13
CA SER A 91 -16.18 -23.40 39.06
C SER A 91 -16.24 -22.60 37.76
N PHE A 92 -17.42 -22.06 37.41
CA PHE A 92 -17.57 -21.16 36.29
C PHE A 92 -16.77 -19.87 36.52
N SER A 93 -16.90 -19.26 37.69
CA SER A 93 -16.18 -18.02 38.01
C SER A 93 -14.67 -18.25 38.00
N THR A 94 -14.14 -19.31 38.63
CA THR A 94 -12.69 -19.58 38.67
C THR A 94 -12.10 -19.74 37.27
N THR A 95 -12.85 -20.34 36.33
CA THR A 95 -12.41 -20.50 34.92
C THR A 95 -12.14 -19.16 34.22
N TYR A 96 -12.77 -18.06 34.66
CA TYR A 96 -12.58 -16.72 34.09
C TYR A 96 -11.87 -15.73 35.02
N THR A 97 -11.73 -16.08 36.30
CA THR A 97 -11.13 -15.21 37.33
C THR A 97 -9.69 -15.60 37.64
N ASP A 98 -9.27 -16.83 37.32
CA ASP A 98 -7.87 -17.21 37.44
C ASP A 98 -7.01 -16.33 36.51
N GLU A 99 -5.93 -15.81 37.09
CA GLU A 99 -4.89 -15.00 36.43
C GLU A 99 -4.21 -15.74 35.25
N GLU A 100 -4.60 -16.99 34.97
CA GLU A 100 -4.17 -17.85 33.85
C GLU A 100 -4.99 -17.65 32.56
N ASN A 101 -5.62 -16.49 32.35
CA ASN A 101 -6.00 -16.06 31.01
C ASN A 101 -4.74 -15.61 30.21
N GLU A 102 -3.68 -16.43 30.23
CA GLU A 102 -2.47 -16.26 29.41
C GLU A 102 -2.88 -16.11 27.93
N THR A 103 -3.92 -16.83 27.51
CA THR A 103 -4.45 -16.73 26.15
C THR A 103 -5.00 -15.35 25.81
N LEU A 104 -5.62 -14.63 26.75
CA LEU A 104 -6.12 -13.26 26.55
C LEU A 104 -4.94 -12.27 26.51
N LEU A 105 -3.98 -12.40 27.44
CA LEU A 105 -2.78 -11.57 27.48
C LEU A 105 -1.90 -11.77 26.23
N ASP A 106 -1.77 -13.00 25.77
CA ASP A 106 -1.09 -13.34 24.52
C ASP A 106 -1.87 -12.81 23.31
N LEU A 107 -3.20 -12.78 23.35
CA LEU A 107 -4.03 -12.17 22.31
C LEU A 107 -3.82 -10.64 22.25
N GLU A 108 -3.78 -9.97 23.40
CA GLU A 108 -3.52 -8.53 23.48
C GLU A 108 -2.10 -8.20 23.02
N ARG A 109 -1.12 -9.04 23.39
CA ARG A 109 0.26 -8.90 22.95
C ARG A 109 0.40 -9.11 21.45
N THR A 110 -0.22 -10.14 20.90
CA THR A 110 -0.22 -10.39 19.45
C THR A 110 -0.98 -9.31 18.68
N GLN A 111 -2.04 -8.74 19.25
CA GLN A 111 -2.74 -7.59 18.67
C GLN A 111 -1.84 -6.35 18.63
N SER A 112 -1.10 -6.07 19.71
CA SER A 112 -0.11 -4.99 19.75
C SER A 112 1.01 -5.23 18.73
N ASP A 113 1.56 -6.44 18.66
CA ASP A 113 2.61 -6.79 17.72
C ASP A 113 2.13 -6.67 16.26
N LEU A 114 0.88 -7.06 15.97
CA LEU A 114 0.26 -6.87 14.67
C LEU A 114 0.08 -5.40 14.32
N GLN A 115 -0.31 -4.55 15.26
CA GLN A 115 -0.42 -3.11 15.03
C GLN A 115 0.94 -2.47 14.75
N ILE A 116 1.98 -2.85 15.51
CA ILE A 116 3.35 -2.41 15.27
C ILE A 116 3.83 -2.88 13.89
N PHE A 117 3.57 -4.14 13.54
CA PHE A 117 3.93 -4.70 12.24
C PHE A 117 3.20 -3.99 11.09
N MET A 118 1.90 -3.70 11.23
CA MET A 118 1.15 -2.93 10.24
C MET A 118 1.68 -1.51 10.08
N ALA A 119 2.05 -0.84 11.18
CA ALA A 119 2.67 0.48 11.13
C ALA A 119 4.04 0.43 10.43
N GLN A 120 4.90 -0.54 10.77
CA GLN A 120 6.19 -0.76 10.11
C GLN A 120 6.03 -1.08 8.63
N LEU A 121 5.07 -1.92 8.26
CA LEU A 121 4.77 -2.25 6.87
C LEU A 121 4.27 -1.02 6.11
N SER A 122 3.43 -0.20 6.72
CA SER A 122 2.96 1.05 6.11
C SER A 122 4.10 2.05 5.89
N HIS A 123 5.02 2.18 6.86
CA HIS A 123 6.21 3.01 6.74
C HIS A 123 7.15 2.50 5.65
N LEU A 124 7.42 1.20 5.60
CA LEU A 124 8.26 0.58 4.57
C LEU A 124 7.68 0.82 3.16
N VAL A 125 6.37 0.68 3.00
CA VAL A 125 5.70 0.85 1.70
C VAL A 125 5.63 2.32 1.29
N GLN A 126 5.32 3.23 2.22
CA GLN A 126 5.11 4.64 1.88
C GLN A 126 6.38 5.46 1.83
N GLU A 127 7.36 5.21 2.68
CA GLU A 127 8.58 6.01 2.77
C GLU A 127 9.77 5.31 2.11
N ASP A 128 10.07 4.07 2.51
CA ASP A 128 11.31 3.43 2.06
C ASP A 128 11.22 3.00 0.59
N ILE A 129 10.13 2.35 0.16
CA ILE A 129 9.97 1.93 -1.24
C ILE A 129 9.90 3.12 -2.19
N THR A 130 9.18 4.18 -1.82
CA THR A 130 9.04 5.38 -2.67
C THR A 130 10.36 6.16 -2.76
N ASN A 131 11.07 6.31 -1.65
CA ASN A 131 12.40 6.92 -1.62
C ASN A 131 13.41 6.10 -2.43
N ILE A 132 13.43 4.77 -2.25
CA ILE A 132 14.26 3.87 -3.07
C ILE A 132 13.90 4.00 -4.56
N GLN A 133 12.61 4.12 -4.89
CA GLN A 133 12.18 4.30 -6.28
C GLN A 133 12.66 5.63 -6.87
N GLU A 134 12.65 6.71 -6.09
CA GLU A 134 13.20 8.01 -6.49
C GLU A 134 14.71 7.94 -6.70
N ILE A 135 15.44 7.35 -5.75
CA ILE A 135 16.89 7.12 -5.87
C ILE A 135 17.21 6.28 -7.11
N ILE A 136 16.46 5.19 -7.35
CA ILE A 136 16.66 4.35 -8.53
C ILE A 136 16.39 5.15 -9.81
N LYS A 137 15.37 5.99 -9.83
CA LYS A 137 15.06 6.86 -10.98
C LYS A 137 16.19 7.85 -11.26
N ASP A 138 16.73 8.48 -10.23
CA ASP A 138 17.86 9.40 -10.34
C ASP A 138 19.12 8.69 -10.83
N VAL A 139 19.38 7.48 -10.31
CA VAL A 139 20.49 6.63 -10.77
C VAL A 139 20.32 6.24 -12.23
N ILE A 140 19.11 5.87 -12.68
CA ILE A 140 18.83 5.56 -14.08
C ILE A 140 19.03 6.79 -14.97
N GLU A 141 18.57 7.96 -14.54
CA GLU A 141 18.76 9.20 -15.30
C GLU A 141 20.26 9.55 -15.40
N TYR A 142 21.00 9.39 -14.31
CA TYR A 142 22.45 9.55 -14.30
C TYR A 142 23.14 8.57 -15.26
N LEU A 143 22.78 7.28 -15.21
CA LEU A 143 23.33 6.27 -16.12
C LEU A 143 23.04 6.60 -17.59
N ARG A 144 21.84 7.09 -17.89
CA ARG A 144 21.48 7.52 -19.25
C ARG A 144 22.33 8.69 -19.74
N LYS A 145 22.59 9.68 -18.87
CA LYS A 145 23.50 10.79 -19.19
C LYS A 145 24.93 10.30 -19.37
N LEU A 146 25.36 9.33 -18.56
CA LEU A 146 26.69 8.72 -18.69
C LEU A 146 26.86 7.98 -20.02
N ASP A 147 25.84 7.25 -20.47
CA ASP A 147 25.83 6.57 -21.77
C ASP A 147 25.91 7.57 -22.94
N GLU A 148 25.20 8.70 -22.85
CA GLU A 148 25.26 9.77 -23.86
C GLU A 148 26.67 10.39 -23.93
N ILE A 149 27.28 10.66 -22.76
CA ILE A 149 28.66 11.14 -22.68
C ILE A 149 29.64 10.10 -23.25
N TYR A 150 29.44 8.82 -22.94
CA TYR A 150 30.29 7.75 -23.46
C TYR A 150 30.18 7.63 -24.98
N GLY A 151 28.97 7.73 -25.54
CA GLY A 151 28.74 7.77 -26.99
C GLY A 151 29.47 8.95 -27.64
N SER A 152 29.36 10.13 -27.05
CA SER A 152 30.07 11.34 -27.51
C SER A 152 31.59 11.18 -27.46
N LEU A 153 32.12 10.62 -26.37
CA LEU A 153 33.55 10.36 -26.21
C LEU A 153 34.08 9.35 -27.25
N ARG A 154 33.32 8.28 -27.51
CA ARG A 154 33.66 7.31 -28.56
C ARG A 154 33.72 7.98 -29.93
N ASN A 155 32.75 8.84 -30.25
CA ASN A 155 32.74 9.61 -31.49
C ASN A 155 33.96 10.53 -31.60
N HIS A 156 34.35 11.22 -30.51
CA HIS A 156 35.56 12.04 -30.46
C HIS A 156 36.84 11.22 -30.71
N SER A 157 36.97 10.05 -30.08
CA SER A 157 38.11 9.17 -30.26
C SER A 157 38.22 8.67 -31.71
N GLN A 158 37.09 8.22 -32.28
CA GLN A 158 37.03 7.76 -33.66
C GLN A 158 37.33 8.88 -34.65
N LEU A 159 36.82 10.10 -34.41
CA LEU A 159 37.09 11.26 -35.25
C LEU A 159 38.58 11.63 -35.22
N THR A 160 39.21 11.61 -34.03
CA THR A 160 40.65 11.90 -33.91
C THR A 160 41.48 10.89 -34.69
N GLU A 161 41.15 9.60 -34.58
CA GLU A 161 41.82 8.54 -35.33
C GLU A 161 41.61 8.73 -36.85
N ALA A 162 40.38 8.97 -37.29
CA ALA A 162 40.04 9.25 -38.68
C ALA A 162 40.82 10.45 -39.23
N LEU A 163 40.88 11.57 -38.50
CA LEU A 163 41.65 12.74 -38.90
C LEU A 163 43.15 12.44 -39.00
N SER A 164 43.70 11.65 -38.08
CA SER A 164 45.11 11.26 -38.10
C SER A 164 45.45 10.38 -39.32
N VAL A 165 44.57 9.45 -39.67
CA VAL A 165 44.70 8.59 -40.86
C VAL A 165 44.55 9.43 -42.12
N GLY A 166 43.57 10.34 -42.15
CA GLY A 166 43.37 11.28 -43.26
C GLY A 166 44.60 12.15 -43.50
N LYS A 167 45.20 12.72 -42.46
CA LYS A 167 46.43 13.52 -42.57
C LYS A 167 47.59 12.69 -43.14
N LYS A 168 47.73 11.42 -42.74
CA LYS A 168 48.74 10.50 -43.30
C LYS A 168 48.46 10.18 -44.77
N LEU A 169 47.23 9.83 -45.11
CA LEU A 169 46.82 9.51 -46.48
C LEU A 169 47.00 10.71 -47.42
N SER A 170 46.67 11.92 -46.96
CA SER A 170 46.83 13.15 -47.73
C SER A 170 48.30 13.47 -47.99
N LYS A 171 49.19 13.25 -47.01
CA LYS A 171 50.65 13.39 -47.22
C LYS A 171 51.17 12.38 -48.23
N SER A 172 50.78 11.11 -48.12
CA SER A 172 51.16 10.10 -49.09
C SER A 172 50.61 10.39 -50.49
N LEU A 173 49.37 10.89 -50.59
CA LEU A 173 48.81 11.32 -51.87
C LEU A 173 49.61 12.48 -52.47
N HIS A 174 49.96 13.49 -51.66
CA HIS A 174 50.76 14.63 -52.10
C HIS A 174 52.17 14.19 -52.58
N GLU A 175 52.82 13.30 -51.83
CA GLU A 175 54.12 12.71 -52.23
C GLU A 175 54.01 11.94 -53.55
N MET A 176 52.95 11.13 -53.72
CA MET A 176 52.70 10.40 -54.97
C MET A 176 52.41 11.32 -56.15
N CYS A 177 51.76 12.47 -55.92
CA CYS A 177 51.56 13.49 -56.96
C CYS A 177 52.87 14.15 -57.40
N GLY A 178 53.91 14.13 -56.57
CA GLY A 178 55.23 14.67 -56.88
C GLY A 178 56.17 13.68 -57.60
N ILE A 179 55.78 12.41 -57.73
CA ILE A 179 56.59 11.37 -58.36
C ILE A 179 56.04 11.07 -59.76
N GLU A 180 56.88 11.20 -60.79
CA GLU A 180 56.59 10.71 -62.14
C GLU A 180 57.28 9.35 -62.36
N PRO A 181 56.58 8.29 -62.84
CA PRO A 181 55.21 8.27 -63.35
C PRO A 181 54.13 8.15 -62.26
N LEU A 182 53.01 8.86 -62.46
CA LEU A 182 51.84 8.82 -61.57
C LEU A 182 51.06 7.51 -61.75
N GLU A 183 50.82 6.79 -60.66
CA GLU A 183 49.92 5.62 -60.67
C GLU A 183 48.46 6.07 -60.50
N GLU A 184 47.72 6.09 -61.62
CA GLU A 184 46.37 6.64 -61.70
C GLU A 184 45.36 5.91 -60.78
N GLU A 185 45.40 4.57 -60.77
CA GLU A 185 44.48 3.73 -60.00
C GLU A 185 44.66 3.92 -58.49
N ILE A 186 45.90 4.03 -58.04
CA ILE A 186 46.23 4.26 -56.64
C ILE A 186 45.79 5.66 -56.22
N CYS A 187 46.08 6.69 -57.03
CA CYS A 187 45.64 8.04 -56.73
C CYS A 187 44.10 8.13 -56.67
N SER A 188 43.39 7.52 -57.63
CA SER A 188 41.93 7.48 -57.63
C SER A 188 41.36 6.79 -56.37
N GLY A 189 41.92 5.64 -56.00
CA GLY A 189 41.51 4.92 -54.79
C GLY A 189 41.80 5.69 -53.50
N LEU A 190 42.96 6.33 -53.39
CA LEU A 190 43.29 7.19 -52.24
C LEU A 190 42.33 8.38 -52.13
N ILE A 191 42.00 9.02 -53.26
CA ILE A 191 41.06 10.14 -53.29
C ILE A 191 39.68 9.71 -52.81
N GLU A 192 39.16 8.56 -53.27
CA GLU A 192 37.87 7.99 -52.82
C GLU A 192 37.85 7.73 -51.31
N GLN A 193 38.91 7.11 -50.79
CA GLN A 193 39.01 6.82 -49.36
C GLN A 193 39.13 8.12 -48.54
N LEU A 194 39.94 9.09 -48.97
CA LEU A 194 40.04 10.41 -48.34
C LEU A 194 38.69 11.14 -48.34
N TYR A 195 37.97 11.13 -49.46
CA TYR A 195 36.66 11.79 -49.56
C TYR A 195 35.63 11.14 -48.64
N SER A 196 35.58 9.81 -48.55
CA SER A 196 34.69 9.11 -47.62
C SER A 196 35.02 9.45 -46.15
N LEU A 197 36.32 9.57 -45.83
CA LEU A 197 36.78 9.92 -44.50
C LEU A 197 36.48 11.38 -44.12
N VAL A 198 36.66 12.31 -45.06
CA VAL A 198 36.34 13.74 -44.89
C VAL A 198 34.83 13.92 -44.72
N THR A 199 34.01 13.27 -45.53
CA THR A 199 32.54 13.35 -45.41
C THR A 199 32.01 12.72 -44.13
N ALA A 200 32.56 11.58 -43.70
CA ALA A 200 32.22 10.97 -42.42
C ALA A 200 32.64 11.87 -41.24
N SER A 201 33.85 12.42 -41.28
CA SER A 201 34.36 13.34 -40.27
C SER A 201 33.48 14.59 -40.17
N ARG A 202 33.07 15.15 -41.31
CA ARG A 202 32.15 16.30 -41.37
C ARG A 202 30.82 16.01 -40.67
N ARG A 203 30.18 14.87 -40.95
CA ARG A 203 28.91 14.49 -40.30
C ARG A 203 29.05 14.38 -38.79
N ILE A 204 30.17 13.84 -38.32
CA ILE A 204 30.46 13.76 -36.88
C ILE A 204 30.64 15.17 -36.30
N LEU A 205 31.41 16.03 -36.96
CA LEU A 205 31.58 17.43 -36.56
C LEU A 205 30.28 18.24 -36.55
N GLU A 206 29.35 17.98 -37.48
CA GLU A 206 28.02 18.59 -37.52
C GLU A 206 27.15 18.18 -36.32
N SER A 207 27.34 16.98 -35.76
CA SER A 207 26.65 16.58 -34.51
C SER A 207 27.12 17.36 -33.27
N PHE A 208 28.23 18.09 -33.39
CA PHE A 208 28.86 18.87 -32.31
C PHE A 208 28.81 20.38 -32.57
N THR A 209 27.86 20.89 -33.38
CA THR A 209 27.75 22.33 -33.65
C THR A 209 27.50 23.14 -32.39
N ASP A 210 26.72 22.59 -31.46
CA ASP A 210 26.23 23.29 -30.27
C ASP A 210 27.20 23.19 -29.07
N SER A 211 28.28 22.41 -29.21
CA SER A 211 29.28 22.22 -28.16
C SER A 211 30.48 23.15 -28.36
N ASP A 212 30.47 24.29 -27.66
CA ASP A 212 31.59 25.23 -27.57
C ASP A 212 32.67 24.73 -26.60
N SER A 213 33.26 23.56 -26.91
CA SER A 213 34.39 23.03 -26.18
C SER A 213 35.72 23.37 -26.90
N PRO A 214 36.81 23.67 -26.16
CA PRO A 214 38.12 23.89 -26.77
C PRO A 214 38.63 22.66 -27.52
N TYR A 215 38.19 21.46 -27.13
CA TYR A 215 38.51 20.22 -27.83
C TYR A 215 37.82 20.12 -29.20
N THR A 216 36.54 20.53 -29.28
CA THR A 216 35.81 20.66 -30.55
C THR A 216 36.50 21.66 -31.48
N HIS A 217 37.04 22.77 -30.94
CA HIS A 217 37.83 23.70 -31.73
C HIS A 217 39.13 23.09 -32.26
N HIS A 218 39.85 22.32 -31.44
CA HIS A 218 41.03 21.60 -31.91
C HIS A 218 40.70 20.62 -33.05
N LEU A 219 39.62 19.85 -32.91
CA LEU A 219 39.15 18.93 -33.96
C LEU A 219 38.71 19.67 -35.23
N ARG A 220 38.06 20.82 -35.10
CA ARG A 220 37.69 21.68 -36.24
C ARG A 220 38.92 22.20 -36.97
N ASN A 221 39.94 22.64 -36.23
CA ASN A 221 41.21 23.07 -36.82
C ASN A 221 41.91 21.89 -37.53
N ASP A 222 42.00 20.72 -36.90
CA ASP A 222 42.61 19.54 -37.50
C ASP A 222 41.88 19.07 -38.77
N TYR A 223 40.54 19.15 -38.76
CA TYR A 223 39.71 18.88 -39.93
C TYR A 223 39.92 19.91 -41.04
N GLN A 224 40.05 21.19 -40.68
CA GLN A 224 40.29 22.26 -41.66
C GLN A 224 41.69 22.14 -42.29
N ASP A 225 42.71 21.77 -41.51
CA ASP A 225 44.03 21.44 -42.04
C ASP A 225 43.96 20.28 -43.04
N LEU A 226 43.27 19.18 -42.67
CA LEU A 226 43.08 18.03 -43.56
C LEU A 226 42.37 18.43 -44.85
N LEU A 227 41.32 19.26 -44.76
CA LEU A 227 40.59 19.75 -45.91
C LEU A 227 41.48 20.59 -46.84
N GLN A 228 42.35 21.43 -46.29
CA GLN A 228 43.30 22.24 -47.07
C GLN A 228 44.31 21.36 -47.80
N GLU A 229 44.92 20.39 -47.11
CA GLU A 229 45.87 19.43 -47.70
C GLU A 229 45.22 18.57 -48.81
N PHE A 230 43.99 18.14 -48.59
CA PHE A 230 43.22 17.42 -49.58
C PHE A 230 42.93 18.31 -50.80
N GLN A 231 42.54 19.57 -50.60
CA GLN A 231 42.34 20.53 -51.69
C GLN A 231 43.61 20.82 -52.49
N ILE A 232 44.77 20.91 -51.83
CA ILE A 232 46.06 21.09 -52.50
C ILE A 232 46.35 19.90 -53.41
N SER A 233 46.18 18.68 -52.89
CA SER A 233 46.36 17.44 -53.67
C SER A 233 45.43 17.40 -54.88
N LEU A 234 44.14 17.73 -54.70
CA LEU A 234 43.17 17.78 -55.78
C LEU A 234 43.53 18.83 -56.85
N LYS A 235 44.07 20.00 -56.46
CA LYS A 235 44.52 21.02 -57.42
C LYS A 235 45.66 20.50 -58.29
N ILE A 236 46.68 19.89 -57.69
CA ILE A 236 47.83 19.32 -58.40
C ILE A 236 47.36 18.21 -59.37
N LEU A 237 46.48 17.32 -58.90
CA LEU A 237 45.91 16.26 -59.73
C LEU A 237 45.07 16.81 -60.87
N THR A 238 44.31 17.89 -60.65
CA THR A 238 43.52 18.55 -61.69
C THR A 238 44.44 19.19 -62.73
N GLU A 239 45.52 19.86 -62.32
CA GLU A 239 46.53 20.41 -63.23
C GLU A 239 47.18 19.32 -64.09
N LYS A 240 47.58 18.19 -63.48
CA LYS A 240 48.14 17.04 -64.20
C LYS A 240 47.13 16.36 -65.14
N CYS A 241 45.86 16.27 -64.74
CA CYS A 241 44.79 15.77 -65.62
C CYS A 241 44.54 16.71 -66.82
N LEU A 242 44.70 18.03 -66.65
CA LEU A 242 44.57 19.01 -67.72
C LEU A 242 45.76 18.96 -68.70
N GLU A 243 46.97 18.67 -68.21
CA GLU A 243 48.18 18.50 -69.03
C GLU A 243 48.11 17.24 -69.91
N SER A 244 47.46 16.16 -69.47
CA SER A 244 47.34 14.91 -70.23
C SER A 244 45.97 14.22 -70.08
N PRO A 245 44.91 14.76 -70.71
CA PRO A 245 43.53 14.29 -70.51
C PRO A 245 43.27 12.84 -70.95
N SER A 246 44.01 12.36 -71.96
CA SER A 246 43.87 11.00 -72.49
C SER A 246 44.55 9.94 -71.61
N CYS A 247 45.47 10.34 -70.73
CA CYS A 247 46.22 9.43 -69.87
C CYS A 247 45.61 9.30 -68.46
N PHE A 248 44.71 10.20 -68.06
CA PHE A 248 44.15 10.26 -66.70
C PHE A 248 42.61 10.30 -66.68
N GLN A 249 41.98 9.45 -67.48
CA GLN A 249 40.53 9.47 -67.68
C GLN A 249 39.75 8.89 -66.49
N THR A 250 40.30 7.93 -65.74
CA THR A 250 39.66 7.43 -64.52
C THR A 250 39.75 8.46 -63.40
N LEU A 251 40.90 9.13 -63.26
CA LEU A 251 41.11 10.17 -62.26
C LEU A 251 40.19 11.37 -62.47
N SER A 252 40.03 11.83 -63.72
CA SER A 252 39.10 12.91 -64.06
C SER A 252 37.62 12.54 -63.82
N LEU A 253 37.21 11.29 -64.08
CA LEU A 253 35.86 10.82 -63.77
C LEU A 253 35.62 10.78 -62.26
N THR A 254 36.58 10.30 -61.46
CA THR A 254 36.49 10.26 -60.00
C THR A 254 36.40 11.66 -59.40
N LEU A 255 37.19 12.62 -59.89
CA LEU A 255 37.12 14.03 -59.48
C LEU A 255 35.73 14.64 -59.76
N VAL A 256 35.14 14.35 -60.93
CA VAL A 256 33.80 14.83 -61.30
C VAL A 256 32.71 14.15 -60.45
N LEU A 257 32.86 12.87 -60.12
CA LEU A 257 31.91 12.14 -59.27
C LEU A 257 31.84 12.75 -57.86
N MET A 258 32.98 13.14 -57.28
CA MET A 258 33.03 13.78 -55.96
C MET A 258 32.40 15.17 -55.89
N LEU A 259 32.41 15.91 -57.01
CA LEU A 259 31.75 17.21 -57.12
C LEU A 259 30.24 17.08 -57.27
N LYS A 260 29.75 15.96 -57.80
CA LYS A 260 28.30 15.70 -58.01
C LYS A 260 27.60 15.15 -56.78
N THR A 261 28.33 14.55 -55.84
CA THR A 261 27.79 14.11 -54.55
C THR A 261 27.60 15.29 -53.61
N THR A 262 26.60 16.12 -53.93
CA THR A 262 25.93 17.04 -52.99
C THR A 262 24.61 16.43 -52.57
#